data_AF-A0A554A2L2-F1
#
_entry.id   AF-A0A554A2L2-F1
#
_cell.length_a   1.000
_cell.length_b   1.000
_cell.length_c   1.000
_cell.angle_alpha   90.00
_cell.angle_beta   90.00
_cell.angle_gamma   90.00
#
_symmetry.space_group_name_H-M   'P 1'
#
loop_
_entity.id
_entity.type
_entity.pdbx_description
1 polymer ?
#
loop_
_entity_poly.entity_id
_entity_poly.type
_entity_poly.pdbx_seq_one_letter_code
_entity_poly.pdbx_strand_id
1 'polypeptide(L)' 'MTGNRFTNGLIAFTIFFFFSFLLQFFAEDGRYSFSANWPTHAMFGLGGFIAYVLIGASLKKTRKDV' A
#
# COMPACT_ATOMS: atom_id res chain seq x y z
N MET A 1 -15.86 -8.41 6.62
CA MET A 1 -14.83 -9.00 7.51
C MET A 1 -14.03 -7.85 8.13
N THR A 2 -14.26 -7.52 9.40
CA THR A 2 -13.41 -6.55 10.13
C THR A 2 -12.11 -7.24 10.54
N GLY A 3 -11.23 -7.46 9.57
CA GLY A 3 -9.84 -7.86 9.83
C GLY A 3 -9.12 -6.79 10.65
N ASN A 4 -8.19 -7.21 11.50
CA ASN A 4 -7.33 -6.33 12.28
C ASN A 4 -6.79 -5.21 11.37
N ARG A 5 -6.88 -3.95 11.82
CA ARG A 5 -6.49 -2.76 11.02
C ARG A 5 -5.05 -2.84 10.54
N PHE A 6 -4.19 -3.46 11.34
CA PHE A 6 -2.81 -3.75 10.98
C PHE A 6 -2.74 -4.78 9.83
N THR A 7 -3.51 -5.88 9.90
CA THR A 7 -3.61 -6.87 8.82
C THR A 7 -4.14 -6.26 7.53
N ASN A 8 -5.16 -5.41 7.60
CA ASN A 8 -5.67 -4.73 6.42
C ASN A 8 -4.66 -3.70 5.86
N GLY A 9 -3.90 -3.03 6.74
CA GLY A 9 -2.78 -2.19 6.34
C GLY A 9 -1.70 -3.00 5.63
N LEU A 10 -1.38 -4.20 6.12
CA LEU A 10 -0.40 -5.10 5.50
C LEU A 10 -0.89 -5.59 4.14
N ILE A 11 -2.18 -5.88 3.99
CA ILE A 11 -2.78 -6.19 2.69
C ILE A 11 -2.62 -4.99 1.73
N ALA A 12 -2.91 -3.77 2.19
CA ALA A 12 -2.70 -2.57 1.37
C ALA A 12 -1.23 -2.43 0.97
N PHE A 13 -0.28 -2.60 1.91
CA PHE A 13 1.15 -2.62 1.62
C PHE A 13 1.49 -3.56 0.48
N THR A 14 1.06 -4.83 0.59
CA THR A 14 1.35 -5.86 -0.41
C THR A 14 0.80 -5.50 -1.78
N ILE A 15 -0.43 -4.99 -1.84
CA ILE A 15 -1.06 -4.56 -3.10
C ILE A 15 -0.26 -3.42 -3.73
N PHE A 16 -0.01 -2.33 -3.02
CA PHE A 16 0.71 -1.18 -3.56
C PHE A 16 2.16 -1.51 -3.93
N PHE A 17 2.83 -2.35 -3.14
CA PHE A 17 4.19 -2.82 -3.41
C PHE A 17 4.26 -3.56 -4.76
N PHE A 18 3.51 -4.66 -4.92
CA PHE A 18 3.61 -5.47 -6.13
C PHE A 18 2.97 -4.80 -7.34
N PHE A 19 1.86 -4.08 -7.16
CA PHE A 19 1.17 -3.42 -8.26
C PHE A 19 2.00 -2.29 -8.87
N SER A 20 2.66 -1.47 -8.04
CA SER A 20 3.56 -0.42 -8.55
C SER A 20 4.77 -1.00 -9.30
N PHE A 21 5.32 -2.12 -8.83
CA PHE A 21 6.38 -2.83 -9.55
C PHE A 21 5.89 -3.39 -10.89
N LEU A 22 4.76 -4.12 -10.89
CA LEU A 22 4.22 -4.73 -12.11
C LEU A 22 3.87 -3.69 -13.17
N LEU A 23 3.29 -2.56 -12.77
CA LEU A 23 3.03 -1.46 -13.70
C LEU A 23 4.31 -0.96 -14.36
N GLN A 24 5.37 -0.73 -13.59
CA GLN A 24 6.65 -0.28 -14.13
C GLN A 24 7.32 -1.36 -15.00
N PHE A 25 7.24 -2.62 -14.57
CA PHE A 25 7.73 -3.76 -15.32
C PHE A 25 7.07 -3.87 -16.69
N PHE A 26 5.74 -3.75 -16.76
CA PHE A 26 5.03 -3.78 -18.04
C PHE A 26 5.24 -2.50 -18.86
N ALA A 27 5.37 -1.32 -18.22
CA ALA A 27 5.64 -0.07 -18.92
C ALA A 27 7.04 -0.03 -19.57
N GLU A 28 7.99 -0.80 -19.04
CA GLU A 28 9.35 -0.94 -19.58
C GLU A 28 9.58 -2.26 -20.34
N ASP A 29 8.51 -2.90 -20.82
CA ASP A 29 8.57 -4.14 -21.61
C ASP A 29 9.40 -5.26 -20.94
N GLY A 30 9.29 -5.36 -19.62
CA GLY A 30 9.97 -6.37 -18.80
C GLY A 30 11.45 -6.10 -18.52
N ARG A 31 11.98 -4.93 -18.91
CA ARG A 31 13.38 -4.55 -18.67
C ARG A 31 13.63 -3.95 -17.27
N TYR A 32 12.56 -3.69 -16.52
CA TYR A 32 12.64 -3.09 -15.20
C TYR A 32 13.07 -4.12 -14.14
N SER A 33 14.24 -3.90 -13.51
CA SER A 33 14.78 -4.84 -12.53
C SER A 33 14.13 -4.71 -11.15
N PHE A 34 13.59 -5.80 -10.62
CA PHE A 34 13.07 -5.83 -9.24
C PHE A 34 14.18 -5.61 -8.20
N SER A 35 15.34 -6.26 -8.35
CA SER A 35 16.41 -6.22 -7.33
C SER A 35 17.00 -4.83 -7.15
N ALA A 36 17.00 -4.00 -8.20
CA ALA A 36 17.48 -2.63 -8.15
C ALA A 36 16.44 -1.64 -7.58
N ASN A 37 15.15 -1.94 -7.74
CA ASN A 37 14.07 -0.96 -7.53
C ASN A 37 13.09 -1.32 -6.40
N TRP A 38 13.22 -2.49 -5.76
CA TRP A 38 12.34 -2.89 -4.66
C TRP A 38 12.23 -1.85 -3.53
N PRO A 39 13.26 -1.03 -3.18
CA PRO A 39 13.10 -0.02 -2.14
C PRO A 39 12.07 1.07 -2.51
N THR A 40 12.02 1.45 -3.78
CA THR A 40 11.04 2.42 -4.30
C THR A 40 9.61 1.89 -4.14
N HIS A 41 9.40 0.61 -4.45
CA HIS A 41 8.09 -0.03 -4.28
C HIS A 41 7.73 -0.28 -2.82
N ALA A 42 8.73 -0.52 -1.95
CA ALA A 42 8.55 -0.56 -0.51
C ALA A 42 8.02 0.77 0.03
N MET A 43 8.49 1.91 -0.49
CA MET A 43 7.96 3.23 -0.14
C MET A 43 6.50 3.43 -0.57
N PHE A 44 6.13 3.00 -1.77
CA PHE A 44 4.73 3.03 -2.20
C PHE A 44 3.83 2.13 -1.34
N GLY A 45 4.30 0.91 -1.03
CA GLY A 45 3.64 0.01 -0.09
C GLY A 45 3.44 0.65 1.30
N LEU A 46 4.50 1.26 1.85
CA LEU A 46 4.46 1.96 3.13
C LEU A 46 3.47 3.12 3.12
N GLY A 47 3.43 3.91 2.05
CA GLY A 47 2.43 4.96 1.85
C GLY A 47 1.00 4.42 1.90
N GLY A 48 0.73 3.32 1.21
CA GLY A 48 -0.56 2.62 1.24
C GLY A 48 -0.94 2.09 2.62
N PHE A 49 0.03 1.50 3.34
CA PHE A 49 -0.15 1.04 4.72
C PHE A 49 -0.56 2.19 5.64
N ILE A 50 0.22 3.28 5.62
CA ILE A 50 0.00 4.45 6.48
C ILE A 50 -1.34 5.11 6.15
N ALA A 51 -1.66 5.29 4.86
CA ALA A 51 -2.93 5.84 4.43
C ALA A 51 -4.11 5.01 4.98
N TYR A 52 -4.06 3.68 4.86
CA TYR A 52 -5.14 2.82 5.37
C TYR A 52 -5.27 2.87 6.90
N VAL A 53 -4.14 2.85 7.61
CA VAL A 53 -4.10 2.89 9.08
C VAL A 53 -4.54 4.26 9.62
N LEU A 54 -4.19 5.36 8.97
CA LEU A 54 -4.53 6.71 9.44
C LEU A 54 -5.90 7.18 8.95
N ILE A 55 -6.25 7.03 7.67
CA ILE A 55 -7.53 7.50 7.12
C ILE A 55 -8.70 6.73 7.76
N GLY A 56 -8.55 5.41 7.97
CA GLY A 56 -9.54 4.63 8.70
C GLY A 56 -9.70 5.06 10.17
N ALA A 57 -8.72 5.73 10.77
CA ALA A 57 -8.78 6.20 12.15
C ALA A 57 -9.55 7.52 12.20
N SER A 58 -9.24 8.42 11.27
CA SER A 58 -9.91 9.71 11.10
C SER A 58 -11.41 9.53 10.81
N LEU A 59 -11.78 8.65 9.87
CA LEU A 59 -13.19 8.38 9.54
C LEU A 59 -13.99 7.78 10.70
N LYS A 60 -13.34 7.00 11.58
CA LYS A 60 -13.99 6.39 12.75
C LYS A 60 -14.16 7.39 13.90
N LYS A 61 -13.27 8.37 14.00
CA LYS A 61 -13.38 9.49 14.95
C LYS A 61 -14.55 10.41 14.57
N THR A 62 -14.64 10.80 13.30
CA THR A 62 -15.73 11.68 12.81
C THR A 62 -17.13 11.09 12.99
N ARG A 63 -17.30 9.76 12.93
CA ARG A 63 -18.60 9.10 13.17
C ARG A 63 -18.99 8.95 14.64
N LYS A 64 -18.08 9.14 15.59
CA LYS A 64 -18.39 9.11 17.02
C LYS A 64 -18.71 10.51 17.57
N ASP A 65 -18.27 11.54 16.87
CA ASP A 65 -18.44 12.95 17.23
C ASP A 65 -19.69 13.58 16.57
N VAL A 66 -20.54 12.77 15.92
CA VAL A 66 -21.87 13.09 15.35
C VAL A 66 -22.90 12.17 15.98
#